data_AF-A0A1X9Z282-F1
#
_entry.id   AF-A0A1X9Z282-F1
#
_cell.length_a   1.000
_cell.length_b   1.000
_cell.length_c   1.000
_cell.angle_alpha   90.00
_cell.angle_beta   90.00
_cell.angle_gamma   90.00
#
_symmetry.space_group_name_H-M   'P 1'
#
loop_
_entity.id
_entity.type
_entity.pdbx_description
1 polymer ?
#
loop_
_entity_poly.entity_id
_entity_poly.type
_entity_poly.pdbx_seq_one_letter_code
_entity_poly.pdbx_strand_id
1 'polypeptide(L)'
;MKKLFILLALTQIIIICSCRKILEGHGGQPGGTTHQITFQFSGLNHTVGQPNVGMQPEPLQNYISQLSVIAYNAKTGSEVKRLTQFSTQSGFGQVVFNLDPAQYNFVAVGSQSAFGINQFYKLDTIPVYLPYTQATIEYIQEGPDPYWRHYQTGDTFLSRKTVNVNNNQTVEMVMERIVGKLEFEVNDAPNFKVSEIYDEKTAFKVSADSLLHRVKTYSFPEYTAVNGKISLYMLNTTGNLAIESGVWLHPLYIQDIRVYKNKTTLVKAKVLTGEYTITVQ
;
A
#
# COMPACT_ATOMS: atom_id res chain seq x y z
N MET A 1 13.10 50.17 35.05
CA MET A 1 13.28 48.72 35.36
C MET A 1 12.31 47.81 34.60
N LYS A 2 10.99 48.08 34.54
CA LYS A 2 10.02 47.23 33.81
C LYS A 2 10.30 47.01 32.30
N LYS A 3 10.92 47.98 31.61
CA LYS A 3 11.25 47.88 30.17
C LYS A 3 12.41 46.92 29.86
N LEU A 4 13.29 46.65 30.83
CA LEU A 4 14.45 45.75 30.65
C LEU A 4 14.03 44.27 30.75
N PHE A 5 13.06 43.95 31.59
CA PHE A 5 12.52 42.59 31.75
C PHE A 5 11.74 42.12 30.51
N ILE A 6 11.09 43.04 29.79
CA ILE A 6 10.36 42.70 28.55
C ILE A 6 11.34 42.34 27.42
N LEU A 7 12.49 43.02 27.35
CA LEU A 7 13.51 42.74 26.34
C LEU A 7 14.20 41.38 26.58
N LEU A 8 14.43 41.02 27.85
CA LEU A 8 14.98 39.72 28.25
C LEU A 8 14.00 38.55 28.04
N ALA A 9 12.69 38.79 28.21
CA ALA A 9 11.68 37.76 27.92
C ALA A 9 11.52 37.51 26.41
N LEU A 10 11.62 38.56 25.58
CA LEU A 10 11.54 38.44 24.12
C LEU A 10 12.75 37.71 23.52
N THR A 11 13.96 37.92 24.05
CA THR A 11 15.14 37.17 23.59
C THR A 11 15.09 35.69 23.95
N GLN A 12 14.51 35.32 25.11
CA GLN A 12 14.32 33.90 25.45
C GLN A 12 13.26 33.21 24.58
N ILE A 13 12.18 33.90 24.18
CA ILE A 13 11.19 33.34 23.25
C ILE A 13 11.80 33.12 21.85
N ILE A 14 12.67 34.02 21.39
CA ILE A 14 13.35 33.87 20.09
C ILE A 14 14.31 32.67 20.10
N ILE A 15 15.01 32.42 21.21
CA ILE A 15 15.92 31.27 21.36
C ILE A 15 15.15 29.94 21.44
N ILE A 16 13.96 29.93 22.04
CA ILE A 16 13.11 28.73 22.09
C ILE A 16 12.44 28.46 20.72
N CYS A 17 12.09 29.50 19.97
CA CYS A 17 11.52 29.38 18.61
C CYS A 17 12.55 28.97 17.54
N SER A 18 13.85 29.13 17.79
CA SER A 18 14.92 28.73 16.85
C SER A 18 15.50 27.33 17.10
N CYS A 19 14.96 26.58 18.07
CA CYS A 19 15.32 25.18 18.36
C CYS A 19 14.18 24.17 18.15
N ARG A 20 13.37 24.34 17.10
CA ARG A 20 12.65 23.22 16.48
C ARG A 20 13.28 22.85 15.14
N LYS A 21 14.57 22.47 15.17
CA LYS A 21 15.06 21.48 14.21
C LYS A 21 14.54 20.15 14.69
N ILE A 22 13.49 19.68 14.01
CA ILE A 22 13.04 18.30 14.09
C ILE A 22 14.29 17.43 13.93
N LEU A 23 14.46 16.51 14.87
CA LEU A 23 15.43 15.42 14.83
C LEU A 23 15.12 14.55 13.60
N GLU A 24 15.49 15.04 12.42
CA GLU A 24 15.58 14.23 11.21
C GLU A 24 16.90 13.46 11.29
N GLY A 25 16.78 12.15 11.48
CA GLY A 25 17.63 11.12 10.89
C GLY A 25 19.15 11.27 11.04
N HIS A 26 19.71 10.45 11.90
CA HIS A 26 21.15 10.14 11.94
C HIS A 26 21.71 9.84 10.53
N GLY A 27 22.71 10.61 10.07
CA GLY A 27 23.61 10.18 8.99
C GLY A 27 24.19 11.23 8.03
N GLY A 28 23.74 12.49 8.02
CA GLY A 28 24.28 13.50 7.10
C GLY A 28 25.40 14.34 7.72
N GLN A 29 26.61 14.33 7.13
CA GLN A 29 27.61 15.34 7.44
C GLN A 29 27.05 16.73 7.08
N PRO A 30 27.14 17.74 7.97
CA PRO A 30 26.65 19.08 7.68
C PRO A 30 27.58 19.75 6.66
N GLY A 31 27.24 19.68 5.37
CA GLY A 31 28.00 20.33 4.29
C GLY A 31 27.78 19.77 2.88
N GLY A 32 27.04 18.67 2.70
CA GLY A 32 26.78 18.10 1.38
C GLY A 32 25.77 18.92 0.56
N THR A 33 26.05 19.12 -0.73
CA THR A 33 25.10 19.67 -1.70
C THR A 33 23.97 18.66 -1.89
N THR A 34 22.77 18.95 -1.39
CA THR A 34 21.59 18.10 -1.67
C THR A 34 20.97 18.46 -3.02
N HIS A 35 20.36 17.48 -3.67
CA HIS A 35 19.64 17.62 -4.93
C HIS A 35 18.14 17.40 -4.73
N GLN A 36 17.35 18.22 -5.40
CA GLN A 36 15.90 18.12 -5.40
C GLN A 36 15.44 17.03 -6.38
N ILE A 37 14.75 16.03 -5.86
CA ILE A 37 14.21 14.90 -6.59
C ILE A 37 12.68 14.98 -6.54
N THR A 38 12.08 15.24 -7.68
CA THR A 38 10.62 15.31 -7.85
C THR A 38 10.10 13.99 -8.40
N PHE A 39 9.02 13.46 -7.85
CA PHE A 39 8.45 12.20 -8.33
C PHE A 39 7.23 12.45 -9.23
N GLN A 40 7.17 11.72 -10.34
CA GLN A 40 5.99 11.66 -11.21
C GLN A 40 5.49 10.22 -11.26
N PHE A 41 4.21 10.02 -10.96
CA PHE A 41 3.59 8.70 -10.92
C PHE A 41 2.69 8.51 -12.15
N SER A 42 2.87 7.41 -12.89
CA SER A 42 2.01 7.08 -14.03
C SER A 42 0.54 7.00 -13.60
N GLY A 43 -0.35 7.64 -14.37
CA GLY A 43 -1.78 7.71 -14.06
C GLY A 43 -2.19 8.70 -12.97
N LEU A 44 -1.26 9.28 -12.20
CA LEU A 44 -1.53 10.35 -11.22
C LEU A 44 -1.17 11.72 -11.80
N ASN A 45 0.07 11.86 -12.29
CA ASN A 45 0.60 13.12 -12.83
C ASN A 45 1.08 13.01 -14.29
N HIS A 46 0.63 11.99 -15.03
CA HIS A 46 1.01 11.72 -16.43
C HIS A 46 -0.12 12.09 -17.40
N THR A 47 0.24 12.68 -18.54
CA THR A 47 -0.67 13.06 -19.63
C THR A 47 -1.22 11.83 -20.36
N VAL A 48 -2.55 11.69 -20.43
CA VAL A 48 -3.26 10.63 -21.18
C VAL A 48 -2.85 10.63 -22.67
N GLY A 49 -2.44 9.49 -23.24
CA GLY A 49 -2.21 9.35 -24.69
C GLY A 49 -1.14 8.37 -25.19
N GLN A 50 -0.33 7.74 -24.32
CA GLN A 50 0.60 6.68 -24.72
C GLN A 50 -0.10 5.30 -24.67
N PRO A 51 0.04 4.43 -25.69
CA PRO A 51 -0.57 3.10 -25.68
C PRO A 51 0.07 2.22 -24.60
N ASN A 52 -0.72 1.89 -23.57
CA ASN A 52 -0.25 1.22 -22.35
C ASN A 52 -0.79 -0.21 -22.25
N VAL A 53 -0.01 -1.19 -22.68
CA VAL A 53 -0.27 -2.58 -22.28
C VAL A 53 0.10 -2.72 -20.81
N GLY A 54 -0.88 -2.96 -19.93
CA GLY A 54 -0.64 -3.26 -18.51
C GLY A 54 -0.89 -2.12 -17.50
N MET A 55 -1.31 -0.92 -17.94
CA MET A 55 -1.79 0.13 -17.01
C MET A 55 -3.30 0.10 -16.81
N GLN A 56 -3.78 0.74 -15.75
CA GLN A 56 -5.21 0.85 -15.44
C GLN A 56 -5.96 1.75 -16.43
N PRO A 57 -7.26 1.47 -16.67
CA PRO A 57 -8.07 2.27 -17.60
C PRO A 57 -8.37 3.68 -17.07
N GLU A 58 -8.38 3.91 -15.76
CA GLU A 58 -8.62 5.23 -15.16
C GLU A 58 -7.36 5.82 -14.49
N PRO A 59 -7.36 7.14 -14.18
CA PRO A 59 -6.30 7.76 -13.39
C PRO A 59 -6.08 7.06 -12.03
N LEU A 60 -4.82 6.89 -11.66
CA LEU A 60 -4.40 6.22 -10.42
C LEU A 60 -5.00 6.87 -9.16
N GLN A 61 -5.27 8.18 -9.19
CA GLN A 61 -5.95 8.90 -8.10
C GLN A 61 -7.34 8.35 -7.75
N ASN A 62 -8.02 7.69 -8.69
CA ASN A 62 -9.34 7.10 -8.46
C ASN A 62 -9.25 5.78 -7.68
N TYR A 63 -8.07 5.13 -7.68
CA TYR A 63 -7.88 3.81 -7.10
C TYR A 63 -7.17 3.83 -5.75
N ILE A 64 -6.51 4.92 -5.36
CA ILE A 64 -5.72 4.97 -4.14
C ILE A 64 -6.16 6.10 -3.20
N SER A 65 -6.17 5.82 -1.91
CA SER A 65 -6.44 6.80 -0.84
C SER A 65 -5.19 7.17 -0.06
N GLN A 66 -4.14 6.34 -0.13
CA GLN A 66 -2.85 6.55 0.52
C GLN A 66 -1.72 6.29 -0.47
N LEU A 67 -0.71 7.16 -0.49
CA LEU A 67 0.52 7.04 -1.27
C LEU A 67 1.71 7.17 -0.33
N SER A 68 2.64 6.23 -0.37
CA SER A 68 3.91 6.33 0.34
C SER A 68 5.09 6.21 -0.60
N VAL A 69 6.09 7.08 -0.44
CA VAL A 69 7.35 7.06 -1.19
C VAL A 69 8.49 6.92 -0.19
N ILE A 70 9.42 6.00 -0.47
CA ILE A 70 10.56 5.70 0.38
C ILE A 70 11.82 5.72 -0.46
N ALA A 71 12.87 6.32 0.07
CA ALA A 71 14.21 6.31 -0.49
C ALA A 71 15.12 5.48 0.41
N TYR A 72 15.75 4.46 -0.16
CA TYR A 72 16.79 3.68 0.50
C TYR A 72 18.13 3.96 -0.17
N ASN A 73 19.19 4.20 0.60
CA ASN A 73 20.54 4.28 0.05
C ASN A 73 20.92 2.91 -0.53
N ALA A 74 21.30 2.84 -1.80
CA ALA A 74 21.54 1.57 -2.48
C ALA A 74 22.79 0.83 -1.96
N LYS A 75 23.76 1.56 -1.40
CA LYS A 75 25.00 0.98 -0.85
C LYS A 75 24.79 0.40 0.54
N THR A 76 24.14 1.14 1.44
CA THR A 76 23.95 0.70 2.83
C THR A 76 22.64 -0.06 3.04
N GLY A 77 21.70 0.05 2.11
CA GLY A 77 20.34 -0.47 2.26
C GLY A 77 19.49 0.32 3.25
N SER A 78 20.04 1.35 3.91
CA SER A 78 19.33 2.12 4.94
C SER A 78 18.25 2.99 4.32
N GLU A 79 17.11 3.07 4.98
CA GLU A 79 16.10 4.10 4.67
C GLU A 79 16.66 5.48 5.00
N VAL A 80 16.61 6.40 4.04
CA VAL A 80 17.07 7.78 4.23
C VAL A 80 15.91 8.76 4.34
N LYS A 81 14.78 8.48 3.68
CA LYS A 81 13.62 9.36 3.65
C LYS A 81 12.37 8.59 3.31
N ARG A 82 11.25 8.98 3.93
CA ARG A 82 9.92 8.46 3.67
C ARG A 82 8.92 9.60 3.75
N LEU A 83 7.93 9.58 2.87
CA LEU A 83 6.76 10.43 2.94
C LEU A 83 5.52 9.60 2.65
N THR A 84 4.51 9.74 3.50
CA THR A 84 3.17 9.20 3.28
C THR A 84 2.19 10.36 3.13
N GLN A 85 1.38 10.30 2.07
CA GLN A 85 0.31 11.24 1.77
C GLN A 85 -1.04 10.52 1.72
N PHE A 86 -2.09 11.25 2.02
CA PHE A 86 -3.48 10.80 1.89
C PHE A 86 -4.18 11.62 0.81
N SER A 87 -5.13 11.01 0.11
CA SER A 87 -5.86 11.64 -1.02
C SER A 87 -6.65 12.88 -0.61
N THR A 88 -6.91 13.07 0.68
CA THR A 88 -7.57 14.24 1.25
C THR A 88 -6.65 15.46 1.41
N GLN A 89 -5.33 15.30 1.24
CA GLN A 89 -4.36 16.38 1.42
C GLN A 89 -4.20 17.22 0.14
N SER A 90 -4.11 18.54 0.29
CA SER A 90 -3.79 19.44 -0.83
C SER A 90 -2.37 19.18 -1.33
N GLY A 91 -2.24 18.72 -2.57
CA GLY A 91 -0.95 18.29 -3.15
C GLY A 91 -0.70 16.78 -3.12
N PHE A 92 -1.75 15.96 -2.95
CA PHE A 92 -1.64 14.51 -3.13
C PHE A 92 -0.95 14.15 -4.46
N GLY A 93 0.06 13.29 -4.39
CA GLY A 93 0.86 12.89 -5.55
C GLY A 93 2.00 13.86 -5.89
N GLN A 94 2.11 15.01 -5.22
CA GLN A 94 3.26 15.91 -5.36
C GLN A 94 4.29 15.56 -4.28
N VAL A 95 5.32 14.80 -4.67
CA VAL A 95 6.37 14.35 -3.75
C VAL A 95 7.72 14.89 -4.20
N VAL A 96 8.46 15.47 -3.25
CA VAL A 96 9.80 16.04 -3.48
C VAL A 96 10.71 15.66 -2.32
N PHE A 97 11.88 15.09 -2.63
CA PHE A 97 12.94 14.81 -1.66
C PHE A 97 14.18 15.65 -1.96
N ASN A 98 14.86 16.13 -0.93
CA ASN A 98 16.22 16.66 -1.04
C ASN A 98 17.16 15.56 -0.54
N LEU A 99 18.04 15.06 -1.41
CA LEU A 99 18.91 13.91 -1.14
C LEU A 99 20.36 14.24 -1.50
N ASP A 100 21.31 13.68 -0.77
CA ASP A 100 22.74 13.77 -1.11
C ASP A 100 23.07 13.03 -2.42
N PRO A 101 24.21 13.31 -3.07
CA PRO A 101 24.61 12.59 -4.26
C PRO A 101 24.96 11.13 -3.93
N ALA A 102 24.12 10.19 -4.37
CA ALA A 102 24.32 8.75 -4.22
C ALA A 102 23.35 7.98 -5.12
N GLN A 103 23.53 6.65 -5.18
CA GLN A 103 22.52 5.77 -5.76
C GLN A 103 21.47 5.40 -4.71
N TYR A 104 20.20 5.43 -5.09
CA TYR A 104 19.05 5.13 -4.23
C TYR A 104 18.12 4.10 -4.86
N ASN A 105 17.53 3.24 -4.02
CA ASN A 105 16.35 2.44 -4.37
C ASN A 105 15.11 3.20 -3.91
N PHE A 106 14.34 3.73 -4.85
CA PHE A 106 13.05 4.35 -4.61
C PHE A 106 11.95 3.31 -4.66
N VAL A 107 11.02 3.42 -3.72
CA VAL A 107 9.84 2.56 -3.61
C VAL A 107 8.63 3.47 -3.45
N ALA A 108 7.65 3.30 -4.31
CA ALA A 108 6.37 3.98 -4.19
C ALA A 108 5.25 2.95 -4.08
N VAL A 109 4.38 3.11 -3.08
CA VAL A 109 3.20 2.27 -2.89
C VAL A 109 1.97 3.13 -2.76
N GLY A 110 0.97 2.83 -3.59
CA GLY A 110 -0.35 3.43 -3.50
C GLY A 110 -1.37 2.36 -3.15
N SER A 111 -2.29 2.63 -2.23
CA SER A 111 -3.39 1.71 -1.94
C SER A 111 -4.68 2.43 -1.62
N GLN A 112 -5.81 1.80 -1.94
CA GLN A 112 -7.12 2.20 -1.47
C GLN A 112 -7.27 1.99 0.04
N SER A 113 -6.68 0.92 0.57
CA SER A 113 -6.72 0.57 1.99
C SER A 113 -5.53 1.16 2.72
N ALA A 114 -5.71 1.50 3.99
CA ALA A 114 -4.62 2.01 4.81
C ALA A 114 -3.53 0.94 5.01
N PHE A 115 -2.26 1.33 4.87
CA PHE A 115 -1.12 0.45 5.07
C PHE A 115 0.00 1.12 5.87
N GLY A 116 0.80 0.31 6.53
CA GLY A 116 2.00 0.69 7.26
C GLY A 116 3.26 0.25 6.53
N ILE A 117 4.36 0.95 6.80
CA ILE A 117 5.70 0.55 6.35
C ILE A 117 6.51 0.19 7.60
N ASN A 118 6.84 -1.09 7.72
CA ASN A 118 7.39 -1.72 8.94
C ASN A 118 6.48 -1.49 10.17
N GLN A 119 5.19 -1.25 9.95
CA GLN A 119 4.20 -0.93 10.96
C GLN A 119 3.00 -1.84 10.74
N PHE A 120 2.57 -2.54 11.78
CA PHE A 120 1.55 -3.59 11.67
C PHE A 120 0.22 -3.16 12.25
N TYR A 121 0.25 -2.33 13.30
CA TYR A 121 -0.93 -1.98 14.07
C TYR A 121 -1.19 -0.48 14.05
N LYS A 122 -2.47 -0.10 14.12
CA LYS A 122 -2.91 1.30 14.13
C LYS A 122 -2.31 2.12 15.27
N LEU A 123 -2.03 1.47 16.41
CA LEU A 123 -1.48 2.11 17.61
C LEU A 123 0.05 2.29 17.56
N ASP A 124 0.72 1.66 16.59
CA ASP A 124 2.17 1.78 16.42
C ASP A 124 2.52 3.16 15.85
N THR A 125 2.66 4.16 16.72
CA THR A 125 2.89 5.55 16.28
C THR A 125 4.35 5.89 15.99
N ILE A 126 5.29 5.03 16.40
CA ILE A 126 6.72 5.24 16.21
C ILE A 126 7.16 4.61 14.89
N PRO A 127 7.70 5.40 13.93
CA PRO A 127 8.21 4.85 12.68
C PRO A 127 9.35 3.86 12.92
N VAL A 128 9.26 2.68 12.31
CA VAL A 128 10.33 1.68 12.29
C VAL A 128 11.07 1.75 10.96
N TYR A 129 12.39 1.91 11.05
CA TYR A 129 13.29 1.98 9.90
C TYR A 129 14.03 0.65 9.77
N LEU A 130 13.72 -0.11 8.72
CA LEU A 130 14.40 -1.36 8.38
C LEU A 130 15.20 -1.19 7.09
N PRO A 131 16.29 -1.95 6.90
CA PRO A 131 16.98 -2.00 5.62
C PRO A 131 16.07 -2.45 4.48
N TYR A 132 16.35 -2.00 3.26
CA TYR A 132 15.57 -2.27 2.04
C TYR A 132 15.15 -3.75 1.88
N THR A 133 16.05 -4.68 2.18
CA THR A 133 15.83 -6.14 2.04
C THR A 133 14.96 -6.76 3.14
N GLN A 134 14.77 -6.05 4.25
CA GLN A 134 13.98 -6.47 5.41
C GLN A 134 12.68 -5.71 5.53
N ALA A 135 12.58 -4.54 4.88
CA ALA A 135 11.41 -3.69 4.98
C ALA A 135 10.16 -4.36 4.41
N THR A 136 9.03 -4.10 5.07
CA THR A 136 7.73 -4.69 4.74
C THR A 136 6.66 -3.63 4.63
N ILE A 137 5.64 -3.94 3.84
CA ILE A 137 4.42 -3.16 3.71
C ILE A 137 3.27 -4.08 4.10
N GLU A 138 2.41 -3.62 5.00
CA GLU A 138 1.30 -4.41 5.57
C GLU A 138 0.06 -3.54 5.72
N TYR A 139 -1.13 -4.10 5.46
CA TYR A 139 -2.38 -3.40 5.74
C TYR A 139 -2.57 -3.18 7.24
N ILE A 140 -3.03 -1.99 7.63
CA ILE A 140 -3.08 -1.57 9.05
C ILE A 140 -4.14 -2.35 9.83
N GLN A 141 -3.68 -3.19 10.75
CA GLN A 141 -4.55 -3.97 11.63
C GLN A 141 -5.03 -3.14 12.84
N GLU A 142 -6.24 -3.38 13.32
CA GLU A 142 -6.85 -2.58 14.40
C GLU A 142 -6.22 -2.84 15.77
N GLY A 143 -5.78 -4.07 16.04
CA GLY A 143 -5.25 -4.48 17.33
C GLY A 143 -3.98 -5.32 17.21
N PRO A 144 -3.11 -5.32 18.24
CA PRO A 144 -1.81 -6.00 18.23
C PRO A 144 -1.89 -7.52 18.23
N ASP A 145 -3.09 -8.10 18.36
CA ASP A 145 -3.27 -9.54 18.39
C ASP A 145 -2.99 -10.13 16.98
N PRO A 146 -1.97 -10.98 16.81
CA PRO A 146 -1.67 -11.62 15.53
C PRO A 146 -2.78 -12.56 15.04
N TYR A 147 -3.69 -12.98 15.91
CA TYR A 147 -4.90 -13.73 15.54
C TYR A 147 -5.99 -12.84 14.95
N TRP A 148 -5.90 -11.52 15.10
CA TRP A 148 -6.90 -10.55 14.64
C TRP A 148 -6.45 -9.85 13.36
N ARG A 149 -5.78 -10.60 12.47
CA ARG A 149 -5.43 -10.09 11.14
C ARG A 149 -6.63 -10.17 10.23
N HIS A 150 -7.29 -9.04 10.04
CA HIS A 150 -8.48 -8.92 9.23
C HIS A 150 -8.13 -8.80 7.74
N TYR A 151 -8.99 -9.34 6.89
CA TYR A 151 -8.95 -9.05 5.47
C TYR A 151 -9.17 -7.55 5.24
N GLN A 152 -8.21 -6.89 4.61
CA GLN A 152 -8.26 -5.46 4.30
C GLN A 152 -7.66 -5.13 2.93
N THR A 153 -7.36 -6.16 2.13
CA THR A 153 -6.73 -6.00 0.83
C THR A 153 -7.62 -5.13 -0.07
N GLY A 154 -7.07 -3.98 -0.45
CA GLY A 154 -7.68 -3.04 -1.40
C GLY A 154 -6.87 -2.96 -2.68
N ASP A 155 -7.35 -2.17 -3.64
CA ASP A 155 -6.58 -1.91 -4.85
C ASP A 155 -5.21 -1.32 -4.49
N THR A 156 -4.13 -1.97 -4.92
CA THR A 156 -2.77 -1.69 -4.43
C THR A 156 -1.76 -1.77 -5.55
N PHE A 157 -0.89 -0.75 -5.57
CA PHE A 157 0.08 -0.48 -6.62
C PHE A 157 1.46 -0.30 -6.04
N LEU A 158 2.47 -0.73 -6.80
CA LEU A 158 3.86 -0.69 -6.40
C LEU A 158 4.73 -0.24 -7.57
N SER A 159 5.72 0.58 -7.27
CA SER A 159 6.81 0.91 -8.19
C SER A 159 8.13 0.84 -7.44
N ARG A 160 9.15 0.29 -8.09
CA ARG A 160 10.51 0.18 -7.56
C ARG A 160 11.46 0.68 -8.64
N LYS A 161 12.38 1.59 -8.28
CA LYS A 161 13.34 2.13 -9.24
C LYS A 161 14.66 2.46 -8.57
N THR A 162 15.76 2.00 -9.16
CA THR A 162 17.10 2.38 -8.74
C THR A 162 17.56 3.58 -9.57
N VAL A 163 17.99 4.65 -8.91
CA VAL A 163 18.36 5.91 -9.56
C VAL A 163 19.66 6.44 -8.97
N ASN A 164 20.53 6.97 -9.82
CA ASN A 164 21.70 7.72 -9.39
C ASN A 164 21.35 9.21 -9.26
N VAL A 165 21.54 9.76 -8.07
CA VAL A 165 21.30 11.17 -7.77
C VAL A 165 22.63 11.92 -7.83
N ASN A 166 22.77 12.82 -8.79
CA ASN A 166 23.95 13.69 -8.98
C ASN A 166 23.57 15.12 -9.41
N ASN A 167 22.29 15.40 -9.58
CA ASN A 167 21.71 16.68 -9.93
C ASN A 167 20.21 16.68 -9.55
N ASN A 168 19.57 17.85 -9.64
CA ASN A 168 18.12 17.94 -9.57
C ASN A 168 17.52 17.18 -10.75
N GLN A 169 16.52 16.33 -10.48
CA GLN A 169 15.91 15.51 -11.52
C GLN A 169 14.47 15.11 -11.16
N THR A 170 13.73 14.74 -12.18
CA THR A 170 12.41 14.13 -12.04
C THR A 170 12.51 12.62 -12.21
N VAL A 171 11.95 11.87 -11.28
CA VAL A 171 11.92 10.41 -11.30
C VAL A 171 10.50 9.96 -11.66
N GLU A 172 10.36 9.39 -12.85
CA GLU A 172 9.14 8.71 -13.27
C GLU A 172 9.02 7.34 -12.60
N MET A 173 7.93 7.13 -11.87
CA MET A 173 7.57 5.91 -11.16
C MET A 173 6.33 5.29 -11.82
N VAL A 174 6.54 4.21 -12.57
CA VAL A 174 5.45 3.44 -13.18
C VAL A 174 4.86 2.53 -12.12
N MET A 175 3.61 2.81 -11.73
CA MET A 175 2.91 2.12 -10.65
C MET A 175 2.16 0.91 -11.21
N GLU A 176 2.56 -0.29 -10.83
CA GLU A 176 1.94 -1.54 -11.27
C GLU A 176 0.99 -2.08 -10.20
N ARG A 177 -0.20 -2.52 -10.60
CA ARG A 177 -1.14 -3.17 -9.67
C ARG A 177 -0.57 -4.53 -9.25
N ILE A 178 -0.37 -4.73 -7.95
CA ILE A 178 0.20 -5.97 -7.40
C ILE A 178 -0.84 -6.95 -6.87
N VAL A 179 -2.09 -6.53 -6.81
CA VAL A 179 -3.24 -7.36 -6.44
C VAL A 179 -3.95 -7.88 -7.69
N GLY A 180 -4.62 -9.02 -7.57
CA GLY A 180 -5.63 -9.46 -8.52
C GLY A 180 -7.03 -9.27 -7.96
N LYS A 181 -8.04 -9.28 -8.83
CA LYS A 181 -9.44 -9.17 -8.41
C LYS A 181 -10.08 -10.56 -8.42
N LEU A 182 -10.70 -10.96 -7.32
CA LEU A 182 -11.56 -12.13 -7.23
C LEU A 182 -13.01 -11.66 -7.28
N GLU A 183 -13.73 -12.03 -8.33
CA GLU A 183 -15.17 -11.85 -8.42
C GLU A 183 -15.88 -13.16 -8.12
N PHE A 184 -16.88 -13.12 -7.25
CA PHE A 184 -17.68 -14.28 -6.89
C PHE A 184 -19.16 -14.04 -7.22
N GLU A 185 -19.76 -14.96 -7.95
CA GLU A 185 -21.14 -14.90 -8.44
C GLU A 185 -21.88 -16.20 -8.06
N VAL A 186 -23.02 -16.08 -7.40
CA VAL A 186 -23.91 -17.21 -7.08
C VAL A 186 -25.23 -17.06 -7.82
N ASN A 187 -25.69 -18.13 -8.45
CA ASN A 187 -26.86 -18.09 -9.33
C ASN A 187 -28.02 -19.04 -8.95
N ASP A 188 -27.84 -19.90 -7.95
CA ASP A 188 -28.86 -20.85 -7.49
C ASP A 188 -29.37 -20.58 -6.05
N ALA A 189 -28.86 -19.54 -5.38
CA ALA A 189 -29.30 -19.12 -4.06
C ALA A 189 -29.61 -17.61 -4.02
N PRO A 190 -30.72 -17.19 -3.38
CA PRO A 190 -31.11 -15.78 -3.30
C PRO A 190 -30.22 -14.95 -2.37
N ASN A 191 -29.59 -15.59 -1.39
CA ASN A 191 -28.62 -15.00 -0.47
C ASN A 191 -27.40 -15.92 -0.41
N PHE A 192 -26.22 -15.35 -0.17
CA PHE A 192 -24.98 -16.09 0.04
C PHE A 192 -23.95 -15.18 0.73
N LYS A 193 -22.93 -15.78 1.33
CA LYS A 193 -21.76 -15.05 1.83
C LYS A 193 -20.50 -15.81 1.50
N VAL A 194 -19.42 -15.09 1.24
CA VAL A 194 -18.07 -15.64 1.39
C VAL A 194 -17.77 -15.62 2.90
N SER A 195 -17.49 -16.77 3.50
CA SER A 195 -17.12 -16.87 4.90
C SER A 195 -15.62 -16.71 5.07
N GLU A 196 -14.82 -17.37 4.23
CA GLU A 196 -13.36 -17.43 4.40
C GLU A 196 -12.61 -17.45 3.07
N ILE A 197 -11.39 -16.90 3.07
CA ILE A 197 -10.47 -16.90 1.91
C ILE A 197 -9.11 -17.40 2.36
N TYR A 198 -8.91 -18.70 2.28
CA TYR A 198 -7.73 -19.38 2.74
C TYR A 198 -6.48 -18.94 1.98
N ASP A 199 -5.38 -18.81 2.73
CA ASP A 199 -4.05 -18.44 2.25
C ASP A 199 -3.87 -17.03 1.69
N GLU A 200 -4.86 -16.15 1.85
CA GLU A 200 -4.68 -14.73 1.59
C GLU A 200 -3.64 -14.10 2.53
N LYS A 201 -2.97 -13.06 2.05
CA LYS A 201 -1.84 -12.41 2.70
C LYS A 201 -2.15 -10.95 3.00
N THR A 202 -1.57 -10.42 4.09
CA THR A 202 -1.76 -9.01 4.48
C THR A 202 -0.52 -8.14 4.25
N ALA A 203 0.62 -8.75 3.94
CA ALA A 203 1.88 -8.03 3.81
C ALA A 203 2.75 -8.53 2.65
N PHE A 204 3.69 -7.69 2.23
CA PHE A 204 4.72 -8.03 1.25
C PHE A 204 6.04 -7.33 1.56
N LYS A 205 7.15 -7.89 1.04
CA LYS A 205 8.47 -7.29 1.18
C LYS A 205 8.66 -6.14 0.21
N VAL A 206 9.33 -5.09 0.67
CA VAL A 206 9.66 -3.93 -0.16
C VAL A 206 10.58 -4.34 -1.32
N SER A 207 11.61 -5.14 -1.07
CA SER A 207 12.62 -5.49 -2.08
C SER A 207 12.26 -6.66 -3.00
N ALA A 208 11.16 -7.38 -2.74
CA ALA A 208 10.86 -8.65 -3.40
C ALA A 208 9.35 -8.87 -3.51
N ASP A 209 8.93 -9.72 -4.42
CA ASP A 209 7.51 -10.12 -4.57
C ASP A 209 7.05 -11.14 -3.52
N SER A 210 7.84 -11.34 -2.47
CA SER A 210 7.51 -12.22 -1.35
C SER A 210 6.37 -11.65 -0.52
N LEU A 211 5.37 -12.48 -0.28
CA LEU A 211 4.23 -12.17 0.57
C LEU A 211 4.45 -12.71 1.97
N LEU A 212 3.90 -12.00 2.95
CA LEU A 212 4.07 -12.26 4.37
C LEU A 212 2.71 -12.20 5.05
N HIS A 213 2.63 -12.87 6.21
CA HIS A 213 1.50 -12.82 7.14
C HIS A 213 0.15 -13.22 6.54
N ARG A 214 -0.42 -14.31 7.07
CA ARG A 214 -1.75 -14.76 6.63
C ARG A 214 -2.83 -13.91 7.27
N VAL A 215 -3.90 -13.65 6.53
CA VAL A 215 -5.16 -13.22 7.11
C VAL A 215 -5.70 -14.33 8.02
N LYS A 216 -6.31 -13.93 9.13
CA LYS A 216 -6.82 -14.83 10.17
C LYS A 216 -8.31 -14.64 10.42
N THR A 217 -8.83 -13.45 10.14
CA THR A 217 -10.23 -13.11 10.37
C THR A 217 -10.83 -12.51 9.12
N TYR A 218 -11.98 -13.05 8.71
CA TYR A 218 -12.76 -12.58 7.57
C TYR A 218 -14.10 -12.11 8.08
N SER A 219 -14.52 -10.93 7.63
CA SER A 219 -15.84 -10.39 7.94
C SER A 219 -16.39 -9.79 6.65
N PHE A 220 -17.26 -10.53 6.00
CA PHE A 220 -17.94 -10.11 4.79
C PHE A 220 -19.44 -9.98 5.08
N PRO A 221 -20.11 -8.96 4.54
CA PRO A 221 -21.57 -8.88 4.64
C PRO A 221 -22.21 -10.05 3.90
N GLU A 222 -23.46 -10.37 4.25
CA GLU A 222 -24.27 -11.27 3.43
C GLU A 222 -24.69 -10.54 2.15
N TYR A 223 -24.54 -11.21 1.01
CA TYR A 223 -24.91 -10.71 -0.30
C TYR A 223 -26.17 -11.39 -0.78
N THR A 224 -26.95 -10.67 -1.59
CA THR A 224 -28.14 -11.21 -2.24
C THR A 224 -27.85 -11.36 -3.73
N ALA A 225 -28.56 -12.28 -4.40
CA ALA A 225 -28.49 -12.44 -5.86
C ALA A 225 -28.89 -11.14 -6.59
N VAL A 226 -29.63 -10.25 -5.94
CA VAL A 226 -30.02 -8.92 -6.44
C VAL A 226 -28.89 -7.90 -6.30
N ASN A 227 -28.02 -8.05 -5.30
CA ASN A 227 -26.90 -7.15 -5.02
C ASN A 227 -25.67 -7.40 -5.92
N GLY A 228 -25.72 -8.43 -6.78
CA GLY A 228 -24.69 -8.72 -7.78
C GLY A 228 -23.48 -9.47 -7.22
N LYS A 229 -22.37 -9.38 -7.96
CA LYS A 229 -21.12 -10.11 -7.67
C LYS A 229 -20.39 -9.53 -6.47
N ILE A 230 -19.80 -10.38 -5.63
CA ILE A 230 -18.82 -9.96 -4.63
C ILE A 230 -17.51 -9.67 -5.37
N SER A 231 -16.91 -8.50 -5.13
CA SER A 231 -15.61 -8.12 -5.68
C SER A 231 -14.60 -7.95 -4.54
N LEU A 232 -13.54 -8.75 -4.56
CA LEU A 232 -12.48 -8.74 -3.56
C LEU A 232 -11.12 -8.57 -4.24
N TYR A 233 -10.16 -7.97 -3.57
CA TYR A 233 -8.78 -7.84 -4.06
C TYR A 233 -7.89 -8.83 -3.31
N MET A 234 -7.05 -9.56 -4.03
CA MET A 234 -6.16 -10.56 -3.46
C MET A 234 -4.71 -10.15 -3.67
N LEU A 235 -3.95 -10.12 -2.58
CA LEU A 235 -2.51 -9.92 -2.61
C LEU A 235 -1.80 -11.20 -3.03
N ASN A 236 -2.33 -12.37 -2.66
CA ASN A 236 -1.77 -13.66 -3.09
C ASN A 236 -2.02 -13.91 -4.58
N THR A 237 -1.06 -13.45 -5.40
CA THR A 237 -1.07 -13.56 -6.86
C THR A 237 -0.06 -14.56 -7.42
N THR A 238 0.62 -15.30 -6.54
CA THR A 238 1.70 -16.24 -6.90
C THR A 238 1.40 -17.69 -6.49
N GLY A 239 0.41 -17.90 -5.61
CA GLY A 239 -0.06 -19.21 -5.19
C GLY A 239 -1.55 -19.39 -5.44
N ASN A 240 -2.05 -20.56 -5.02
CA ASN A 240 -3.47 -20.86 -5.01
C ASN A 240 -4.12 -20.32 -3.72
N LEU A 241 -5.40 -20.02 -3.83
CA LEU A 241 -6.30 -19.69 -2.73
C LEU A 241 -7.40 -20.76 -2.66
N ALA A 242 -8.04 -20.85 -1.52
CA ALA A 242 -9.34 -21.54 -1.41
C ALA A 242 -10.36 -20.59 -0.79
N ILE A 243 -11.63 -20.77 -1.13
CA ILE A 243 -12.71 -19.99 -0.53
C ILE A 243 -13.76 -20.92 0.03
N GLU A 244 -14.29 -20.54 1.18
CA GLU A 244 -15.55 -21.06 1.68
C GLU A 244 -16.62 -20.00 1.46
N SER A 245 -17.71 -20.41 0.83
CA SER A 245 -18.83 -19.54 0.52
C SER A 245 -20.11 -20.34 0.54
N GLY A 246 -21.23 -19.76 0.94
CA GLY A 246 -22.49 -20.47 0.90
C GLY A 246 -23.60 -19.78 1.66
N VAL A 247 -24.67 -20.53 1.82
CA VAL A 247 -25.74 -20.23 2.78
C VAL A 247 -25.51 -21.06 4.03
N TRP A 248 -26.01 -20.60 5.18
CA TRP A 248 -25.82 -21.21 6.50
C TRP A 248 -25.64 -22.74 6.52
N LEU A 249 -26.55 -23.50 5.91
CA LEU A 249 -26.55 -24.97 5.93
C LEU A 249 -25.89 -25.64 4.71
N HIS A 250 -25.44 -24.86 3.72
CA HIS A 250 -24.81 -25.35 2.49
C HIS A 250 -23.52 -24.58 2.19
N PRO A 251 -22.44 -24.81 2.95
CA PRO A 251 -21.13 -24.28 2.60
C PRO A 251 -20.59 -25.00 1.37
N LEU A 252 -20.11 -24.22 0.40
CA LEU A 252 -19.35 -24.65 -0.75
C LEU A 252 -17.88 -24.27 -0.53
N TYR A 253 -17.02 -25.28 -0.54
CA TYR A 253 -15.58 -25.11 -0.49
C TYR A 253 -14.98 -25.23 -1.89
N ILE A 254 -14.26 -24.20 -2.33
CA ILE A 254 -13.65 -24.13 -3.66
C ILE A 254 -12.15 -24.00 -3.48
N GLN A 255 -11.41 -24.99 -3.98
CA GLN A 255 -9.95 -25.07 -3.89
C GLN A 255 -9.27 -24.59 -5.19
N ASP A 256 -7.96 -24.39 -5.11
CA ASP A 256 -7.07 -24.12 -6.24
C ASP A 256 -7.46 -22.90 -7.10
N ILE A 257 -8.02 -21.87 -6.47
CA ILE A 257 -8.34 -20.62 -7.13
C ILE A 257 -7.03 -19.85 -7.35
N ARG A 258 -6.66 -19.68 -8.61
CA ARG A 258 -5.49 -18.91 -8.98
C ARG A 258 -5.88 -17.49 -9.37
N VAL A 259 -5.43 -16.53 -8.58
CA VAL A 259 -5.60 -15.10 -8.85
C VAL A 259 -4.28 -14.53 -9.37
N TYR A 260 -4.35 -13.63 -10.36
CA TYR A 260 -3.17 -13.05 -11.00
C TYR A 260 -3.16 -11.53 -10.84
N LYS A 261 -1.96 -10.94 -10.75
CA LYS A 261 -1.78 -9.48 -10.69
C LYS A 261 -2.50 -8.83 -11.86
N ASN A 262 -3.23 -7.75 -11.59
CA ASN A 262 -3.92 -6.95 -12.60
C ASN A 262 -4.93 -7.73 -13.48
N LYS A 263 -5.43 -8.86 -12.99
CA LYS A 263 -6.42 -9.71 -13.68
C LYS A 263 -7.63 -9.93 -12.80
N THR A 264 -8.75 -10.23 -13.43
CA THR A 264 -9.98 -10.61 -12.72
C THR A 264 -10.18 -12.11 -12.84
N THR A 265 -10.25 -12.79 -11.70
CA THR A 265 -10.65 -14.19 -11.61
C THR A 265 -12.11 -14.23 -11.20
N LEU A 266 -12.98 -14.70 -12.08
CA LEU A 266 -14.40 -14.87 -11.84
C LEU A 266 -14.68 -16.32 -11.44
N VAL A 267 -15.29 -16.49 -10.27
CA VAL A 267 -15.82 -17.76 -9.80
C VAL A 267 -17.34 -17.68 -9.88
N LYS A 268 -17.93 -18.54 -10.71
CA LYS A 268 -19.39 -18.72 -10.78
C LYS A 268 -19.74 -20.01 -10.06
N ALA A 269 -20.54 -19.92 -9.01
CA ALA A 269 -20.90 -21.03 -8.16
C ALA A 269 -22.41 -21.25 -8.13
N LYS A 270 -22.79 -22.52 -8.04
CA LYS A 270 -24.11 -23.00 -7.63
C LYS A 270 -23.93 -23.62 -6.25
N VAL A 271 -24.23 -22.86 -5.20
CA VAL A 271 -23.93 -23.25 -3.82
C VAL A 271 -24.84 -24.36 -3.30
N LEU A 272 -26.08 -24.47 -3.81
CA LEU A 272 -27.02 -25.53 -3.43
C LEU A 272 -26.70 -26.85 -4.11
N THR A 273 -26.21 -26.81 -5.36
CA THR A 273 -25.83 -28.01 -6.11
C THR A 273 -24.35 -28.38 -5.99
N GLY A 274 -23.53 -27.49 -5.42
CA GLY A 274 -22.08 -27.68 -5.23
C GLY A 274 -21.24 -27.56 -6.50
N GLU A 275 -21.77 -26.98 -7.58
CA GLU A 275 -21.06 -26.83 -8.85
C GLU A 275 -20.35 -25.46 -8.91
N TYR A 276 -19.18 -25.38 -9.55
CA TYR A 276 -18.55 -24.09 -9.81
C TYR A 276 -17.69 -24.10 -11.08
N THR A 277 -17.47 -22.91 -11.63
CA THR A 277 -16.51 -22.66 -12.70
C THR A 277 -15.62 -21.47 -12.36
N ILE A 278 -14.37 -21.53 -12.83
CA ILE A 278 -13.37 -20.48 -12.60
C ILE A 278 -12.91 -19.98 -13.97
N THR A 279 -12.97 -18.68 -14.19
CA THR A 279 -12.50 -18.03 -15.43
C THR A 279 -11.56 -16.88 -15.09
N VAL A 280 -10.47 -16.74 -15.82
CA VAL A 280 -9.52 -15.62 -15.68
C VAL A 280 -9.68 -14.69 -16.87
N GLN A 281 -9.82 -13.39 -16.61
CA GLN A 281 -10.02 -12.31 -17.57
C GLN A 281 -8.84 -11.32 -17.48
#